data_AF-A0A286FDJ3-F1
#
_entry.id   AF-A0A286FDJ3-F1
#
_cell.length_a   1.000
_cell.length_b   1.000
_cell.length_c   1.000
_cell.angle_alpha   90.00
_cell.angle_beta   90.00
_cell.angle_gamma   90.00
#
_symmetry.space_group_name_H-M   'P 1'
#
loop_
_entity.id
_entity.type
_entity.pdbx_description
1 polymer ?
#
loop_
_entity_poly.entity_id
_entity_poly.type
_entity_poly.pdbx_seq_one_letter_code
_entity_poly.pdbx_strand_id
1 'polypeptide(L)'
;MADVFVCDRCGTELTVPVSRVALPVRARQHYGHEMLPALMESGTYAVDSKPWGPPWRPWDEVGEEGAAAEGVFAPVYSLPSGPPGAVVVAPGDIRGTVLIPGHDGYCLGLDGRDGPNLACEECGQAVATRMDDCSLWQAVWLHPAAVRRVPGSAPRVIDWDTVVEQGRSTPPVEQPGFWSPQWEAAAGVALAHLLVASAGARVALPGGLVTDMFGRALDVLLPPGRPARTVALAGPGLSAPGADIALVPVHPQTGEAWQPPGGPATVPLPADVWLGLAFPADHPRLPVTGGLPRGVERDDPLPLRPRWTFWPDRRLFLYTLARLPAVRQPWLRGIYDQAGDCFTFPFRLF
;
A
#
# COMPACT_ATOMS: atom_id res chain seq x y z
N MET A 1 -17.56 21.00 5.20
CA MET A 1 -16.34 21.63 5.74
C MET A 1 -15.35 20.56 6.10
N ALA A 2 -14.23 20.52 5.39
CA ALA A 2 -13.13 19.58 5.62
C ALA A 2 -12.30 20.01 6.85
N ASP A 3 -11.45 19.10 7.36
CA ASP A 3 -10.60 19.37 8.52
C ASP A 3 -9.42 20.27 8.14
N VAL A 4 -8.86 21.00 9.11
CA VAL A 4 -7.62 21.76 8.93
C VAL A 4 -6.65 21.38 10.05
N PHE A 5 -5.37 21.22 9.75
CA PHE A 5 -4.33 21.06 10.76
C PHE A 5 -3.64 22.39 11.01
N VAL A 6 -3.49 22.73 12.28
CA VAL A 6 -2.85 23.98 12.73
C VAL A 6 -1.62 23.66 13.57
N CYS A 7 -0.67 24.58 13.64
CA CYS A 7 0.44 24.50 14.57
C CYS A 7 -0.11 24.54 16.01
N ASP A 8 0.31 23.58 16.84
CA ASP A 8 -0.17 23.51 18.22
C ASP A 8 0.30 24.70 19.07
N ARG A 9 1.46 25.27 18.72
CA ARG A 9 2.08 26.38 19.48
C ARG A 9 1.46 27.75 19.20
N CYS A 10 1.20 28.09 17.94
CA CYS A 10 0.77 29.44 17.55
C CYS A 10 -0.57 29.49 16.82
N GLY A 11 -1.15 28.34 16.44
CA GLY A 11 -2.45 28.27 15.77
C GLY A 11 -2.43 28.55 14.27
N THR A 12 -1.27 28.82 13.66
CA THR A 12 -1.14 29.00 12.21
C THR A 12 -1.64 27.77 11.46
N GLU A 13 -2.47 27.96 10.43
CA GLU A 13 -2.94 26.88 9.57
C GLU A 13 -1.78 26.30 8.75
N LEU A 14 -1.59 24.98 8.85
CA LEU A 14 -0.50 24.25 8.19
C LEU A 14 -0.96 23.48 6.96
N THR A 15 -2.28 23.29 6.80
CA THR A 15 -2.85 22.56 5.66
C THR A 15 -4.00 23.30 5.02
N VAL A 16 -4.12 23.13 3.70
CA VAL A 16 -5.35 22.67 3.01
C VAL A 16 -6.59 22.37 3.88
N PRO A 17 -7.86 22.77 3.63
CA PRO A 17 -8.96 21.94 4.13
C PRO A 17 -8.83 20.53 3.50
N VAL A 18 -8.74 19.51 4.34
CA VAL A 18 -8.45 18.12 3.95
C VAL A 18 -9.48 17.15 4.52
N SER A 19 -9.82 16.11 3.75
CA SER A 19 -10.79 15.08 4.15
C SER A 19 -10.09 13.78 4.53
N ARG A 20 -10.56 13.12 5.59
CA ARG A 20 -9.96 11.88 6.06
C ARG A 20 -10.23 10.73 5.08
N VAL A 21 -9.18 9.97 4.78
CA VAL A 21 -9.25 8.70 4.05
C VAL A 21 -8.44 7.61 4.78
N ALA A 22 -8.52 6.37 4.29
CA ALA A 22 -7.70 5.28 4.76
C ALA A 22 -6.23 5.47 4.34
N LEU A 23 -5.29 5.04 5.19
CA LEU A 23 -3.87 5.08 4.85
C LEU A 23 -3.58 4.14 3.67
N PRO A 24 -3.02 4.61 2.55
CA PRO A 24 -2.68 3.73 1.44
C PRO A 24 -1.69 2.65 1.86
N VAL A 25 -1.90 1.40 1.43
CA VAL A 25 -1.03 0.25 1.78
C VAL A 25 0.43 0.45 1.35
N ARG A 26 0.64 1.28 0.33
CA ARG A 26 1.97 1.65 -0.22
C ARG A 26 2.70 2.74 0.58
N ALA A 27 2.13 3.23 1.68
CA ALA A 27 2.72 4.30 2.50
C ALA A 27 4.14 4.00 3.02
N ARG A 28 4.52 2.72 3.11
CA ARG A 28 5.86 2.27 3.54
C ARG A 28 6.66 1.58 2.44
N GLN A 29 6.21 1.72 1.20
CA GLN A 29 6.87 1.14 0.03
C GLN A 29 8.12 1.94 -0.31
N HIS A 30 9.16 1.23 -0.74
CA HIS A 30 10.28 1.81 -1.48
C HIS A 30 10.31 1.11 -2.83
N TYR A 31 10.32 1.86 -3.93
CA TYR A 31 10.17 1.28 -5.26
C TYR A 31 11.08 1.93 -6.30
N GLY A 32 11.80 1.12 -7.08
CA GLY A 32 12.63 1.58 -8.19
C GLY A 32 13.67 2.63 -7.77
N HIS A 33 14.01 3.52 -8.70
CA HIS A 33 14.91 4.69 -8.49
C HIS A 33 14.32 5.96 -9.10
N GLU A 34 12.99 6.03 -9.22
CA GLU A 34 12.27 7.13 -9.84
C GLU A 34 11.58 8.02 -8.81
N MET A 35 11.17 9.22 -9.26
CA MET A 35 10.35 10.11 -8.47
C MET A 35 8.90 9.62 -8.52
N LEU A 36 8.46 8.96 -7.45
CA LEU A 36 7.08 8.51 -7.35
C LEU A 36 6.14 9.72 -7.17
N PRO A 37 4.86 9.59 -7.54
CA PRO A 37 3.88 10.65 -7.33
C PRO A 37 3.54 10.81 -5.84
N ALA A 38 2.66 11.78 -5.54
CA ALA A 38 2.14 11.97 -4.19
C ALA A 38 1.47 10.69 -3.67
N LEU A 39 1.77 10.34 -2.41
CA LEU A 39 1.15 9.22 -1.71
C LEU A 39 -0.37 9.43 -1.57
N MET A 40 -0.75 10.66 -1.24
CA MET A 40 -2.12 11.07 -0.98
C MET A 40 -2.67 11.85 -2.16
N GLU A 41 -3.97 11.68 -2.44
CA GLU A 41 -4.68 12.59 -3.33
C GLU A 41 -4.80 13.98 -2.68
N SER A 42 -4.72 15.04 -3.47
CA SER A 42 -4.84 16.41 -2.95
C SER A 42 -6.19 16.63 -2.26
N GLY A 43 -6.18 17.36 -1.15
CA GLY A 43 -7.35 17.59 -0.32
C GLY A 43 -7.71 16.40 0.57
N THR A 44 -6.83 15.41 0.71
CA THR A 44 -7.04 14.26 1.59
C THR A 44 -5.94 14.12 2.63
N TYR A 45 -6.26 13.44 3.73
CA TYR A 45 -5.28 13.07 4.75
C TYR A 45 -5.55 11.68 5.30
N ALA A 46 -4.51 11.00 5.77
CA ALA A 46 -4.64 9.76 6.53
C ALA A 46 -3.85 9.84 7.84
N VAL A 47 -4.18 8.97 8.79
CA VAL A 47 -3.50 8.87 10.08
C VAL A 47 -2.83 7.50 10.15
N ASP A 48 -1.52 7.45 10.36
CA ASP A 48 -0.85 6.21 10.72
C ASP A 48 -0.94 6.00 12.23
N SER A 49 -1.74 5.01 12.63
CA SER A 49 -1.91 4.67 14.04
C SER A 49 -0.69 3.99 14.65
N LYS A 50 0.25 3.51 13.83
CA LYS A 50 1.43 2.79 14.29
C LYS A 50 2.54 3.79 14.66
N PRO A 51 3.36 3.48 15.68
CA PRO A 51 4.61 4.18 15.92
C PRO A 51 5.46 4.21 14.64
N TRP A 52 6.05 5.36 14.35
CA TRP A 52 6.98 5.53 13.25
C TRP A 52 8.04 6.59 13.57
N GLY A 53 9.24 6.38 13.05
CA GLY A 53 10.37 7.28 13.25
C GLY A 53 11.21 6.94 14.49
N PRO A 54 12.24 7.76 14.76
CA PRO A 54 13.18 7.53 15.83
C PRO A 54 12.53 7.69 17.23
N PRO A 55 13.10 7.06 18.26
CA PRO A 55 14.28 6.19 18.19
C PRO A 55 13.97 4.81 17.58
N TRP A 56 14.93 4.25 16.87
CA TRP A 56 14.86 2.89 16.33
C TRP A 56 15.44 1.92 17.36
N ARG A 57 14.61 1.04 17.92
CA ARG A 57 15.05 0.04 18.92
C ARG A 57 15.37 -1.28 18.22
N PRO A 58 16.61 -1.81 18.29
CA PRO A 58 16.94 -3.13 17.76
C PRO A 58 16.02 -4.23 18.31
N TRP A 59 15.69 -5.23 17.48
CA TRP A 59 14.81 -6.33 17.90
C TRP A 59 15.32 -7.05 19.15
N ASP A 60 16.62 -7.34 19.20
CA ASP A 60 17.24 -8.07 20.31
C ASP A 60 17.13 -7.34 21.65
N GLU A 61 17.00 -6.01 21.64
CA GLU A 61 16.79 -5.20 22.85
C GLU A 61 15.33 -5.20 23.30
N VAL A 62 14.38 -5.20 22.36
CA VAL A 62 12.94 -5.19 22.67
C VAL A 62 12.44 -6.57 23.09
N GLY A 63 13.01 -7.63 22.49
CA GLY A 63 12.60 -9.01 22.70
C GLY A 63 11.25 -9.36 22.05
N GLU A 64 10.94 -10.65 21.96
CA GLU A 64 9.75 -11.13 21.24
C GLU A 64 8.43 -10.69 21.88
N GLU A 65 8.36 -10.67 23.21
CA GLU A 65 7.15 -10.26 23.95
C GLU A 65 6.91 -8.75 23.83
N GLY A 66 7.97 -7.94 23.95
CA GLY A 66 7.90 -6.50 23.77
C GLY A 66 7.48 -6.12 22.35
N ALA A 67 8.06 -6.78 21.34
CA ALA A 67 7.70 -6.55 19.94
C ALA A 67 6.24 -6.95 19.65
N ALA A 68 5.76 -8.03 20.26
CA ALA A 68 4.39 -8.48 20.09
C ALA A 68 3.37 -7.55 20.74
N ALA A 69 3.71 -6.91 21.86
CA ALA A 69 2.90 -5.85 22.46
C ALA A 69 2.77 -4.63 21.52
N GLU A 70 3.74 -4.43 20.62
CA GLU A 70 3.72 -3.42 19.55
C GLU A 70 3.19 -3.96 18.21
N GLY A 71 2.65 -5.18 18.19
CA GLY A 71 2.03 -5.80 17.03
C GLY A 71 3.01 -6.37 16.00
N VAL A 72 4.26 -6.66 16.40
CA VAL A 72 5.27 -7.31 15.55
C VAL A 72 5.60 -8.69 16.12
N PHE A 73 5.41 -9.73 15.31
CA PHE A 73 5.43 -11.13 15.73
C PHE A 73 6.57 -11.95 15.10
N ALA A 74 7.41 -11.33 14.27
CA ALA A 74 8.62 -11.91 13.70
C ALA A 74 9.78 -10.90 13.71
N PRO A 75 11.05 -11.36 13.80
CA PRO A 75 12.22 -10.50 13.85
C PRO A 75 12.31 -9.53 12.69
N VAL A 76 12.52 -8.28 13.04
CA VAL A 76 12.85 -7.19 12.12
C VAL A 76 14.19 -6.59 12.54
N TYR A 77 14.81 -5.80 11.68
CA TYR A 77 16.07 -5.14 12.05
C TYR A 77 15.91 -4.24 13.28
N SER A 78 14.86 -3.40 13.29
CA SER A 78 14.53 -2.53 14.40
C SER A 78 13.04 -2.17 14.40
N LEU A 79 12.52 -1.83 15.59
CA LEU A 79 11.19 -1.28 15.77
C LEU A 79 11.24 0.25 15.82
N PRO A 80 10.38 0.95 15.07
CA PRO A 80 10.18 2.38 15.27
C PRO A 80 9.53 2.64 16.63
N SER A 81 9.94 3.71 17.30
CA SER A 81 9.41 4.08 18.62
C SER A 81 8.99 5.55 18.69
N GLY A 82 8.96 6.23 17.55
CA GLY A 82 8.40 7.57 17.46
C GLY A 82 6.89 7.57 17.74
N PRO A 83 6.31 8.75 17.98
CA PRO A 83 4.93 8.88 18.41
C PRO A 83 3.96 8.31 17.36
N PRO A 84 2.93 7.55 17.77
CA PRO A 84 1.87 7.12 16.86
C PRO A 84 0.96 8.30 16.49
N GLY A 85 0.12 8.11 15.47
CA GLY A 85 -0.87 9.10 15.06
C GLY A 85 -0.33 10.17 14.12
N ALA A 86 0.82 9.91 13.47
CA ALA A 86 1.34 10.79 12.44
C ALA A 86 0.31 10.97 11.31
N VAL A 87 0.15 12.20 10.85
CA VAL A 87 -0.83 12.55 9.82
C VAL A 87 -0.11 12.77 8.51
N VAL A 88 -0.54 12.08 7.45
CA VAL A 88 0.02 12.26 6.11
C VAL A 88 -0.92 13.03 5.20
N VAL A 89 -0.37 13.97 4.45
CA VAL A 89 -1.04 14.76 3.41
C VAL A 89 -0.19 14.80 2.14
N ALA A 90 -0.79 15.22 1.02
CA ALA A 90 -0.03 15.49 -0.19
C ALA A 90 0.89 16.71 0.05
N PRO A 91 2.12 16.74 -0.50
CA PRO A 91 3.02 17.89 -0.34
C PRO A 91 2.41 19.23 -0.77
N GLY A 92 1.55 19.22 -1.80
CA GLY A 92 0.85 20.40 -2.30
C GLY A 92 -0.25 20.95 -1.37
N ASP A 93 -0.65 20.20 -0.35
CA ASP A 93 -1.69 20.62 0.60
C ASP A 93 -1.12 21.37 1.82
N ILE A 94 0.21 21.49 1.92
CA ILE A 94 0.89 22.19 3.01
C ILE A 94 0.98 23.70 2.74
N ARG A 95 0.85 24.50 3.80
CA ARG A 95 1.04 25.96 3.77
C ARG A 95 1.60 26.47 5.10
N GLY A 96 2.07 27.72 5.16
CA GLY A 96 2.54 28.32 6.42
C GLY A 96 3.73 27.59 7.04
N THR A 97 4.53 26.91 6.22
CA THR A 97 5.74 26.19 6.62
C THR A 97 6.92 26.59 5.76
N VAL A 98 8.11 26.56 6.37
CA VAL A 98 9.41 26.74 5.71
C VAL A 98 10.28 25.52 5.91
N LEU A 99 11.18 25.24 4.96
CA LEU A 99 12.18 24.18 5.11
C LEU A 99 13.19 24.56 6.19
N ILE A 100 13.51 23.58 7.05
CA ILE A 100 14.61 23.69 8.00
C ILE A 100 15.92 23.41 7.23
N PRO A 101 16.93 24.28 7.29
CA PRO A 101 18.21 24.03 6.63
C PRO A 101 18.96 22.83 7.23
N GLY A 102 19.80 22.18 6.42
CA GLY A 102 20.68 21.10 6.89
C GLY A 102 20.05 19.70 6.93
N HIS A 103 18.86 19.54 6.35
CA HIS A 103 18.27 18.23 6.06
C HIS A 103 18.52 17.88 4.59
N ASP A 104 19.11 16.71 4.36
CA ASP A 104 19.33 16.14 3.04
C ASP A 104 18.54 14.82 2.93
N GLY A 105 18.56 14.21 1.74
CA GLY A 105 18.22 12.80 1.61
C GLY A 105 19.35 12.02 0.95
N TYR A 106 19.02 10.85 0.43
CA TYR A 106 20.02 9.93 -0.08
C TYR A 106 20.34 10.16 -1.56
N CYS A 107 19.34 10.53 -2.37
CA CYS A 107 19.41 10.41 -3.83
C CYS A 107 19.09 11.72 -4.55
N LEU A 108 17.82 12.09 -4.66
CA LEU A 108 17.30 13.25 -5.39
C LEU A 108 16.55 14.28 -4.53
N GLY A 109 16.15 13.92 -3.31
CA GLY A 109 15.28 14.77 -2.49
C GLY A 109 15.43 14.48 -0.99
N LEU A 110 14.41 14.83 -0.21
CA LEU A 110 14.37 14.62 1.24
C LEU A 110 13.80 13.23 1.55
N ASP A 111 14.50 12.41 2.31
CA ASP A 111 13.99 11.09 2.71
C ASP A 111 13.43 11.03 4.14
N GLY A 112 13.54 12.15 4.87
CA GLY A 112 12.99 12.32 6.21
C GLY A 112 13.75 11.57 7.31
N ARG A 113 14.93 10.99 7.04
CA ARG A 113 15.69 10.21 8.03
C ARG A 113 16.11 11.03 9.26
N ASP A 114 16.34 12.33 9.06
CA ASP A 114 16.80 13.26 10.09
C ASP A 114 15.65 13.87 10.91
N GLY A 115 14.42 13.37 10.73
CA GLY A 115 13.24 13.85 11.46
C GLY A 115 12.54 15.04 10.80
N PRO A 116 11.84 15.88 11.57
CA PRO A 116 11.12 17.04 11.05
C PRO A 116 12.03 18.01 10.28
N ASN A 117 11.70 18.26 9.02
CA ASN A 117 12.43 19.16 8.11
C ASN A 117 11.57 20.34 7.63
N LEU A 118 10.35 20.47 8.17
CA LEU A 118 9.47 21.63 7.99
C LEU A 118 9.17 22.27 9.34
N ALA A 119 9.36 23.58 9.41
CA ALA A 119 9.00 24.42 10.54
C ALA A 119 7.81 25.30 10.21
N CYS A 120 6.98 25.61 11.21
CA CYS A 120 5.96 26.64 11.11
C CYS A 120 6.63 27.99 10.81
N GLU A 121 6.18 28.67 9.77
CA GLU A 121 6.75 29.95 9.32
C GLU A 121 6.65 31.04 10.40
N GLU A 122 5.57 31.02 11.18
CA GLU A 122 5.29 32.05 12.20
C GLU A 122 6.12 31.89 13.47
N CYS A 123 6.22 30.67 14.02
CA CYS A 123 6.83 30.46 15.35
C CYS A 123 8.11 29.61 15.32
N GLY A 124 8.54 29.15 14.14
CA GLY A 124 9.75 28.33 13.94
C GLY A 124 9.69 26.92 14.53
N GLN A 125 8.53 26.47 15.02
CA GLN A 125 8.39 25.13 15.59
C GLN A 125 8.51 24.08 14.48
N ALA A 126 9.32 23.04 14.67
CA ALA A 126 9.34 21.90 13.76
C ALA A 126 8.00 21.16 13.84
N VAL A 127 7.28 21.05 12.72
CA VAL A 127 5.89 20.58 12.66
C VAL A 127 5.68 19.39 11.74
N ALA A 128 6.57 19.13 10.79
CA ALA A 128 6.38 18.05 9.83
C ALA A 128 7.69 17.55 9.20
N THR A 129 7.62 16.36 8.61
CA THR A 129 8.65 15.75 7.76
C THR A 129 8.12 15.59 6.35
N ARG A 130 8.71 16.32 5.41
CA ARG A 130 8.54 16.13 3.96
C ARG A 130 9.44 15.01 3.47
N MET A 131 8.86 14.13 2.66
CA MET A 131 9.54 13.07 1.93
C MET A 131 9.27 13.27 0.44
N ASP A 132 10.32 13.40 -0.35
CA ASP A 132 10.30 13.50 -1.81
C ASP A 132 11.59 12.99 -2.47
N ASP A 133 12.31 12.09 -1.80
CA ASP A 133 13.47 11.43 -2.38
C ASP A 133 13.06 10.37 -3.43
N CYS A 134 14.01 10.00 -4.29
CA CYS A 134 13.84 8.92 -5.25
C CYS A 134 13.45 7.62 -4.52
N SER A 135 12.64 6.80 -5.18
CA SER A 135 12.09 5.56 -4.62
C SER A 135 11.05 5.70 -3.50
N LEU A 136 10.75 6.92 -3.03
CA LEU A 136 9.76 7.18 -1.98
C LEU A 136 8.53 7.85 -2.56
N TRP A 137 7.36 7.47 -2.05
CA TRP A 137 6.13 8.19 -2.34
C TRP A 137 6.21 9.59 -1.74
N GLN A 138 5.89 10.62 -2.54
CA GLN A 138 5.98 11.98 -2.05
C GLN A 138 4.90 12.25 -1.00
N ALA A 139 5.29 12.73 0.16
CA ALA A 139 4.40 12.87 1.30
C ALA A 139 4.89 13.95 2.26
N VAL A 140 3.95 14.53 3.03
CA VAL A 140 4.31 15.29 4.23
C VAL A 140 3.63 14.66 5.43
N TRP A 141 4.45 14.26 6.40
CA TRP A 141 4.05 13.66 7.67
C TRP A 141 4.08 14.73 8.76
N LEU A 142 2.91 15.20 9.19
CA LEU A 142 2.77 16.11 10.31
C LEU A 142 3.10 15.40 11.62
N HIS A 143 3.93 16.04 12.44
CA HIS A 143 4.35 15.52 13.73
C HIS A 143 3.19 15.60 14.72
N PRO A 144 2.70 14.47 15.26
CA PRO A 144 1.45 14.42 16.03
C PRO A 144 1.46 15.27 17.31
N ALA A 145 2.64 15.51 17.90
CA ALA A 145 2.78 16.37 19.08
C ALA A 145 2.99 17.87 18.76
N ALA A 146 3.09 18.25 17.49
CA ALA A 146 3.34 19.64 17.07
C ALA A 146 2.18 20.26 16.28
N VAL A 147 1.15 19.46 15.97
CA VAL A 147 -0.02 19.89 15.22
C VAL A 147 -1.30 19.51 15.95
N ARG A 148 -2.33 20.34 15.79
CA ARG A 148 -3.67 20.09 16.31
C ARG A 148 -4.67 20.06 15.16
N ARG A 149 -5.58 19.09 15.18
CA ARG A 149 -6.70 19.01 14.24
C ARG A 149 -7.79 20.01 14.65
N VAL A 150 -8.19 20.87 13.73
CA VAL A 150 -9.41 21.67 13.80
C VAL A 150 -10.47 20.93 12.97
N PRO A 151 -11.47 20.30 13.61
CA PRO A 151 -12.45 19.49 12.91
C PRO A 151 -13.36 20.38 12.05
N GLY A 152 -13.55 19.98 10.81
CA GLY A 152 -14.65 20.44 9.98
C GLY A 152 -15.94 19.66 10.27
N SER A 153 -16.95 19.84 9.42
CA SER A 153 -18.11 18.96 9.41
C SER A 153 -17.70 17.57 8.96
N ALA A 154 -18.12 16.53 9.69
CA ALA A 154 -17.80 15.15 9.30
C ALA A 154 -18.19 14.89 7.84
N PRO A 155 -17.24 14.48 6.96
CA PRO A 155 -17.59 14.09 5.60
C PRO A 155 -18.48 12.84 5.66
N ARG A 156 -19.50 12.81 4.80
CA ARG A 156 -20.34 11.62 4.66
C ARG A 156 -19.50 10.49 4.09
N VAL A 157 -19.42 9.38 4.82
CA VAL A 157 -18.84 8.13 4.30
C VAL A 157 -19.73 7.65 3.17
N ILE A 158 -19.17 7.45 1.99
CA ILE A 158 -19.90 6.91 0.84
C ILE A 158 -20.19 5.43 1.06
N ASP A 159 -21.26 4.92 0.47
CA ASP A 159 -21.57 3.49 0.52
C ASP A 159 -20.74 2.71 -0.53
N TRP A 160 -20.77 1.38 -0.41
CA TRP A 160 -20.06 0.48 -1.30
C TRP A 160 -20.53 0.57 -2.75
N ASP A 161 -21.81 0.84 -2.98
CA ASP A 161 -22.36 1.00 -4.34
C ASP A 161 -21.75 2.23 -5.00
N THR A 162 -21.66 3.34 -4.27
CA THR A 162 -20.99 4.57 -4.70
C THR A 162 -19.49 4.34 -4.96
N VAL A 163 -18.81 3.55 -4.12
CA VAL A 163 -17.39 3.19 -4.32
C VAL A 163 -17.19 2.46 -5.66
N VAL A 164 -18.10 1.55 -6.02
CA VAL A 164 -18.01 0.83 -7.30
C VAL A 164 -18.39 1.73 -8.48
N GLU A 165 -19.43 2.55 -8.34
CA GLU A 165 -19.91 3.43 -9.42
C GLU A 165 -18.92 4.55 -9.76
N GLN A 166 -18.32 5.18 -8.74
CA GLN A 166 -17.43 6.32 -8.90
C GLN A 166 -15.95 5.93 -8.89
N GLY A 167 -15.65 4.71 -8.45
CA GLY A 167 -14.30 4.20 -8.31
C GLY A 167 -13.56 4.15 -9.64
N ARG A 168 -12.28 4.51 -9.61
CA ARG A 168 -11.39 4.39 -10.76
C ARG A 168 -10.39 3.29 -10.47
N SER A 169 -10.29 2.33 -11.37
CA SER A 169 -9.22 1.34 -11.29
C SER A 169 -7.89 1.97 -11.68
N THR A 170 -6.83 1.67 -10.93
CA THR A 170 -5.46 1.98 -11.35
C THR A 170 -5.04 0.99 -12.44
N PRO A 171 -4.48 1.43 -13.58
CA PRO A 171 -3.97 0.51 -14.60
C PRO A 171 -2.87 -0.40 -14.02
N PRO A 172 -2.89 -1.72 -14.30
CA PRO A 172 -1.86 -2.63 -13.78
C PRO A 172 -0.49 -2.39 -14.41
N VAL A 173 -0.45 -1.86 -15.64
CA VAL A 173 0.78 -1.59 -16.39
C VAL A 173 0.83 -0.11 -16.74
N GLU A 174 1.93 0.54 -16.37
CA GLU A 174 2.22 1.94 -16.61
C GLU A 174 3.19 2.10 -17.78
N GLN A 175 3.20 3.28 -18.42
CA GLN A 175 4.17 3.57 -19.48
C GLN A 175 5.60 3.54 -18.91
N PRO A 176 6.59 2.98 -19.63
CA PRO A 176 6.55 2.43 -20.98
C PRO A 176 6.37 0.90 -21.05
N GLY A 177 5.61 0.30 -20.13
CA GLY A 177 5.35 -1.14 -20.01
C GLY A 177 5.84 -1.76 -18.70
N PHE A 178 5.87 -0.99 -17.61
CA PHE A 178 6.25 -1.47 -16.29
C PHE A 178 5.02 -1.81 -15.46
N TRP A 179 5.14 -2.76 -14.53
CA TRP A 179 4.07 -2.97 -13.56
C TRP A 179 3.93 -1.73 -12.69
N SER A 180 2.69 -1.40 -12.35
CA SER A 180 2.39 -0.29 -11.47
C SER A 180 2.96 -0.56 -10.06
N PRO A 181 3.73 0.38 -9.48
CA PRO A 181 4.23 0.26 -8.11
C PRO A 181 3.10 0.01 -7.10
N GLN A 182 1.92 0.59 -7.36
CA GLN A 182 0.74 0.43 -6.53
C GLN A 182 0.17 -0.98 -6.58
N TRP A 183 0.19 -1.63 -7.75
CA TRP A 183 -0.24 -3.01 -7.90
C TRP A 183 0.72 -3.98 -7.21
N GLU A 184 2.03 -3.79 -7.38
CA GLU A 184 3.03 -4.61 -6.68
C GLU A 184 2.94 -4.44 -5.16
N ALA A 185 2.68 -3.22 -4.68
CA ALA A 185 2.46 -2.94 -3.27
C ALA A 185 1.23 -3.69 -2.72
N ALA A 186 0.10 -3.57 -3.42
CA ALA A 186 -1.14 -4.24 -3.05
C ALA A 186 -0.97 -5.76 -3.03
N ALA A 187 -0.27 -6.31 -4.02
CA ALA A 187 0.02 -7.74 -4.09
C ALA A 187 0.93 -8.20 -2.95
N GLY A 188 1.95 -7.42 -2.56
CA GLY A 188 2.82 -7.76 -1.44
C GLY A 188 2.05 -7.92 -0.13
N VAL A 189 1.16 -6.95 0.18
CA VAL A 189 0.28 -7.00 1.35
C VAL A 189 -0.72 -8.16 1.24
N ALA A 190 -1.41 -8.30 0.11
CA ALA A 190 -2.41 -9.33 -0.10
C ALA A 190 -1.80 -10.75 -0.05
N LEU A 191 -0.59 -10.95 -0.55
CA LEU A 191 0.12 -12.24 -0.50
C LEU A 191 0.34 -12.69 0.95
N ALA A 192 0.71 -11.79 1.86
CA ALA A 192 0.87 -12.12 3.27
C ALA A 192 -0.44 -12.60 3.89
N HIS A 193 -1.56 -11.90 3.63
CA HIS A 193 -2.88 -12.32 4.08
C HIS A 193 -3.33 -13.63 3.42
N LEU A 194 -3.01 -13.83 2.14
CA LEU A 194 -3.35 -15.03 1.39
C LEU A 194 -2.63 -16.27 1.94
N LEU A 195 -1.37 -16.17 2.33
CA LEU A 195 -0.66 -17.26 3.01
C LEU A 195 -1.33 -17.59 4.36
N VAL A 196 -1.70 -16.57 5.15
CA VAL A 196 -2.42 -16.82 6.41
C VAL A 196 -3.75 -17.52 6.16
N ALA A 197 -4.53 -17.05 5.17
CA ALA A 197 -5.82 -17.62 4.79
C ALA A 197 -5.69 -19.04 4.20
N SER A 198 -4.56 -19.36 3.55
CA SER A 198 -4.31 -20.70 3.01
C SER A 198 -4.02 -21.74 4.09
N ALA A 199 -3.57 -21.31 5.27
CA ALA A 199 -3.14 -22.18 6.35
C ALA A 199 -2.13 -23.26 5.88
N GLY A 200 -1.23 -22.88 4.96
CA GLY A 200 -0.21 -23.76 4.37
C GLY A 200 -0.72 -24.69 3.26
N ALA A 201 -2.01 -24.65 2.94
CA ALA A 201 -2.59 -25.45 1.86
C ALA A 201 -2.34 -24.80 0.49
N ARG A 202 -2.13 -25.61 -0.55
CA ARG A 202 -2.07 -25.11 -1.93
C ARG A 202 -3.43 -24.55 -2.35
N VAL A 203 -3.41 -23.38 -3.00
CA VAL A 203 -4.60 -22.65 -3.42
C VAL A 203 -4.80 -22.72 -4.94
N ALA A 204 -6.05 -22.84 -5.37
CA ALA A 204 -6.46 -22.68 -6.76
C ALA A 204 -6.83 -21.21 -7.00
N LEU A 205 -6.14 -20.56 -7.93
CA LEU A 205 -6.41 -19.18 -8.32
C LEU A 205 -7.37 -19.11 -9.52
N PRO A 206 -8.19 -18.06 -9.61
CA PRO A 206 -8.93 -17.77 -10.84
C PRO A 206 -7.94 -17.32 -11.93
N GLY A 207 -8.27 -17.61 -13.20
CA GLY A 207 -7.43 -17.23 -14.34
C GLY A 207 -7.29 -15.70 -14.51
N GLY A 208 -6.37 -15.28 -15.37
CA GLY A 208 -6.11 -13.86 -15.65
C GLY A 208 -5.20 -13.20 -14.61
N LEU A 209 -5.38 -11.90 -14.39
CA LEU A 209 -4.46 -11.07 -13.61
C LEU A 209 -4.25 -11.55 -12.17
N VAL A 210 -5.24 -12.21 -11.54
CA VAL A 210 -5.06 -12.79 -10.20
C VAL A 210 -4.00 -13.90 -10.23
N THR A 211 -4.02 -14.77 -11.24
CA THR A 211 -2.98 -15.78 -11.43
C THR A 211 -1.63 -15.13 -11.77
N ASP A 212 -1.62 -14.08 -12.59
CA ASP A 212 -0.37 -13.38 -12.92
C ASP A 212 0.27 -12.74 -11.67
N MET A 213 -0.53 -12.15 -10.78
CA MET A 213 -0.07 -11.49 -9.56
C MET A 213 0.49 -12.47 -8.51
N PHE A 214 -0.18 -13.60 -8.29
CA PHE A 214 0.10 -14.46 -7.13
C PHE A 214 0.64 -15.84 -7.49
N GLY A 215 0.37 -16.37 -8.69
CA GLY A 215 0.61 -17.77 -9.03
C GLY A 215 2.06 -18.19 -8.84
N ARG A 216 2.99 -17.42 -9.42
CA ARG A 216 4.42 -17.70 -9.30
C ARG A 216 4.88 -17.64 -7.84
N ALA A 217 4.49 -16.62 -7.08
CA ALA A 217 4.90 -16.48 -5.69
C ALA A 217 4.38 -17.65 -4.85
N LEU A 218 3.11 -18.04 -5.03
CA LEU A 218 2.50 -19.15 -4.31
C LEU A 218 3.11 -20.51 -4.68
N ASP A 219 3.46 -20.74 -5.94
CA ASP A 219 4.15 -21.97 -6.36
C ASP A 219 5.55 -22.11 -5.74
N VAL A 220 6.20 -20.99 -5.42
CA VAL A 220 7.49 -20.98 -4.71
C VAL A 220 7.31 -21.13 -3.20
N LEU A 221 6.28 -20.51 -2.63
CA LEU A 221 6.10 -20.39 -1.17
C LEU A 221 5.30 -21.55 -0.55
N LEU A 222 4.42 -22.19 -1.30
CA LEU A 222 3.55 -23.27 -0.82
C LEU A 222 4.03 -24.63 -1.34
N PRO A 223 3.83 -25.72 -0.57
CA PRO A 223 4.24 -27.04 -1.00
C PRO A 223 3.51 -27.47 -2.29
N PRO A 224 4.20 -28.19 -3.20
CA PRO A 224 3.59 -28.70 -4.41
C PRO A 224 2.52 -29.74 -4.08
N GLY A 225 1.45 -29.79 -4.87
CA GLY A 225 0.35 -30.73 -4.64
C GLY A 225 -0.92 -30.36 -5.40
N ARG A 226 -2.03 -31.07 -5.13
CA ARG A 226 -3.35 -30.65 -5.63
C ARG A 226 -3.86 -29.48 -4.80
N PRO A 227 -4.50 -28.46 -5.40
CA PRO A 227 -5.13 -27.39 -4.64
C PRO A 227 -6.18 -27.96 -3.68
N ALA A 228 -6.11 -27.55 -2.41
CA ALA A 228 -7.05 -27.94 -1.37
C ALA A 228 -7.96 -26.78 -0.93
N ARG A 229 -7.65 -25.56 -1.37
CA ARG A 229 -8.45 -24.36 -1.15
C ARG A 229 -8.62 -23.60 -2.45
N THR A 230 -9.71 -22.86 -2.56
CA THR A 230 -10.07 -22.06 -3.73
C THR A 230 -10.09 -20.58 -3.38
N VAL A 231 -9.54 -19.77 -4.29
CA VAL A 231 -9.52 -18.30 -4.19
C VAL A 231 -10.46 -17.75 -5.25
N ALA A 232 -11.23 -16.72 -4.88
CA ALA A 232 -12.08 -15.99 -5.82
C ALA A 232 -12.12 -14.49 -5.48
N LEU A 233 -12.45 -13.67 -6.47
CA LEU A 233 -12.79 -12.26 -6.25
C LEU A 233 -14.22 -12.17 -5.71
N ALA A 234 -14.43 -11.40 -4.65
CA ALA A 234 -15.74 -11.11 -4.10
C ALA A 234 -15.82 -9.63 -3.68
N GLY A 235 -17.01 -9.04 -3.73
CA GLY A 235 -17.20 -7.65 -3.34
C GLY A 235 -18.60 -7.12 -3.65
N PRO A 236 -18.81 -5.81 -3.52
CA PRO A 236 -20.08 -5.18 -3.89
C PRO A 236 -20.40 -5.49 -5.36
N GLY A 237 -21.58 -6.05 -5.61
CA GLY A 237 -22.01 -6.50 -6.94
C GLY A 237 -21.38 -7.80 -7.46
N LEU A 238 -20.46 -8.44 -6.72
CA LEU A 238 -19.76 -9.66 -7.14
C LEU A 238 -19.81 -10.75 -6.06
N SER A 239 -20.49 -11.86 -6.35
CA SER A 239 -20.56 -13.03 -5.47
C SER A 239 -19.50 -14.07 -5.82
N ALA A 240 -18.93 -14.73 -4.80
CA ALA A 240 -17.98 -15.83 -4.93
C ALA A 240 -18.48 -17.08 -4.20
N PRO A 241 -19.54 -17.74 -4.68
CA PRO A 241 -20.13 -18.87 -3.98
C PRO A 241 -19.13 -20.05 -3.89
N GLY A 242 -18.94 -20.58 -2.69
CA GLY A 242 -18.13 -21.78 -2.45
C GLY A 242 -16.62 -21.58 -2.46
N ALA A 243 -16.13 -20.33 -2.55
CA ALA A 243 -14.71 -20.05 -2.38
C ALA A 243 -14.28 -20.15 -0.92
N ASP A 244 -13.12 -20.77 -0.66
CA ASP A 244 -12.56 -20.84 0.70
C ASP A 244 -11.95 -19.50 1.14
N ILE A 245 -11.42 -18.75 0.16
CA ILE A 245 -10.73 -17.48 0.34
C ILE A 245 -11.28 -16.46 -0.65
N ALA A 246 -11.66 -15.28 -0.15
CA ALA A 246 -12.18 -14.18 -0.94
C ALA A 246 -11.20 -13.00 -0.98
N LEU A 247 -10.78 -12.61 -2.18
CA LEU A 247 -10.10 -11.33 -2.43
C LEU A 247 -11.15 -10.22 -2.46
N VAL A 248 -11.11 -9.29 -1.50
CA VAL A 248 -12.17 -8.30 -1.25
C VAL A 248 -11.64 -6.87 -1.23
N PRO A 249 -12.45 -5.86 -1.60
CA PRO A 249 -12.01 -4.47 -1.57
C PRO A 249 -11.98 -3.94 -0.13
N VAL A 250 -11.07 -2.99 0.11
CA VAL A 250 -11.01 -2.16 1.31
C VAL A 250 -11.60 -0.79 1.02
N HIS A 251 -12.46 -0.32 1.92
CA HIS A 251 -13.17 0.93 1.74
C HIS A 251 -12.18 2.11 1.79
N PRO A 252 -12.15 2.99 0.76
CA PRO A 252 -11.10 4.01 0.63
C PRO A 252 -11.14 5.07 1.74
N GLN A 253 -12.30 5.32 2.36
CA GLN A 253 -12.41 6.32 3.42
C GLN A 253 -12.23 5.77 4.84
N THR A 254 -12.61 4.50 5.07
CA THR A 254 -12.67 3.92 6.43
C THR A 254 -11.58 2.89 6.68
N GLY A 255 -11.03 2.29 5.61
CA GLY A 255 -10.06 1.20 5.72
C GLY A 255 -10.68 -0.14 6.09
N GLU A 256 -12.01 -0.24 6.13
CA GLU A 256 -12.71 -1.48 6.43
C GLU A 256 -12.80 -2.38 5.20
N ALA A 257 -12.44 -3.66 5.37
CA ALA A 257 -12.58 -4.65 4.30
C ALA A 257 -14.06 -5.04 4.14
N TRP A 258 -14.52 -5.15 2.89
CA TRP A 258 -15.85 -5.67 2.60
C TRP A 258 -16.00 -7.11 3.11
N GLN A 259 -17.15 -7.41 3.71
CA GLN A 259 -17.40 -8.70 4.36
C GLN A 259 -18.31 -9.57 3.49
N PRO A 260 -17.81 -10.70 2.96
CA PRO A 260 -18.61 -11.62 2.16
C PRO A 260 -19.66 -12.36 3.01
N PRO A 261 -20.88 -12.58 2.49
CA PRO A 261 -21.82 -13.50 3.11
C PRO A 261 -21.26 -14.92 3.09
N GLY A 262 -21.48 -15.68 4.18
CA GLY A 262 -20.97 -17.05 4.32
C GLY A 262 -19.57 -17.17 4.96
N GLY A 263 -18.90 -16.05 5.23
CA GLY A 263 -17.68 -15.99 6.04
C GLY A 263 -16.44 -16.73 5.52
N PRO A 264 -16.14 -16.76 4.20
CA PRO A 264 -14.83 -17.23 3.74
C PRO A 264 -13.70 -16.35 4.31
N ALA A 265 -12.48 -16.88 4.32
CA ALA A 265 -11.33 -16.10 4.77
C ALA A 265 -11.10 -14.91 3.83
N THR A 266 -11.03 -13.70 4.36
CA THR A 266 -10.92 -12.47 3.57
C THR A 266 -9.47 -12.05 3.38
N VAL A 267 -9.08 -11.74 2.14
CA VAL A 267 -7.81 -11.15 1.78
C VAL A 267 -8.08 -9.74 1.24
N PRO A 268 -7.68 -8.68 1.98
CA PRO A 268 -7.99 -7.32 1.60
C PRO A 268 -7.12 -6.83 0.43
N LEU A 269 -7.74 -6.07 -0.48
CA LEU A 269 -7.10 -5.34 -1.55
C LEU A 269 -7.55 -3.86 -1.53
N PRO A 270 -6.68 -2.90 -1.86
CA PRO A 270 -7.11 -1.54 -2.15
C PRO A 270 -8.23 -1.52 -3.20
N ALA A 271 -9.26 -0.69 -2.98
CA ALA A 271 -10.45 -0.66 -3.83
C ALA A 271 -10.13 -0.49 -5.32
N ASP A 272 -9.18 0.37 -5.66
CA ASP A 272 -8.80 0.67 -7.03
C ASP A 272 -8.11 -0.53 -7.73
N VAL A 273 -7.29 -1.29 -7.02
CA VAL A 273 -6.70 -2.55 -7.52
C VAL A 273 -7.77 -3.63 -7.65
N TRP A 274 -8.65 -3.75 -6.65
CA TRP A 274 -9.77 -4.70 -6.70
C TRP A 274 -10.72 -4.41 -7.86
N LEU A 275 -11.06 -3.15 -8.11
CA LEU A 275 -11.89 -2.74 -9.26
C LEU A 275 -11.24 -3.14 -10.59
N GLY A 276 -9.92 -2.98 -10.73
CA GLY A 276 -9.19 -3.43 -11.93
C GLY A 276 -9.19 -4.95 -12.13
N LEU A 277 -9.33 -5.72 -11.06
CA LEU A 277 -9.46 -7.18 -11.11
C LEU A 277 -10.90 -7.65 -11.34
N ALA A 278 -11.87 -7.01 -10.69
CA ALA A 278 -13.28 -7.39 -10.72
C ALA A 278 -13.99 -6.92 -11.99
N PHE A 279 -13.64 -5.73 -12.49
CA PHE A 279 -14.23 -5.09 -13.66
C PHE A 279 -13.12 -4.65 -14.61
N PRO A 280 -12.36 -5.60 -15.20
CA PRO A 280 -11.28 -5.26 -16.12
C PRO A 280 -11.84 -4.46 -17.28
N ALA A 281 -11.25 -3.30 -17.56
CA ALA A 281 -11.66 -2.47 -18.68
C ALA A 281 -11.59 -3.30 -19.98
N ASP A 282 -12.72 -3.42 -20.68
CA ASP A 282 -12.79 -4.02 -22.01
C ASP A 282 -11.91 -3.20 -22.95
N HIS A 283 -10.65 -3.60 -23.10
CA HIS A 283 -9.83 -3.10 -24.19
C HIS A 283 -10.47 -3.68 -25.46
N PRO A 284 -10.88 -2.85 -26.43
CA PRO A 284 -11.48 -3.35 -27.66
C PRO A 284 -10.56 -4.43 -28.22
N ARG A 285 -11.09 -5.66 -28.30
CA ARG A 285 -10.39 -6.79 -28.91
C ARG A 285 -10.10 -6.40 -30.35
N LEU A 286 -8.89 -5.93 -30.58
CA LEU A 286 -8.37 -5.74 -31.92
C LEU A 286 -8.49 -7.08 -32.63
N PRO A 287 -8.90 -7.12 -33.91
CA PRO A 287 -8.92 -8.37 -34.62
C PRO A 287 -7.49 -8.93 -34.60
N VAL A 288 -7.36 -10.09 -33.96
CA VAL A 288 -6.11 -10.87 -33.85
C VAL A 288 -5.64 -11.32 -35.24
N THR A 289 -6.47 -11.12 -36.28
CA THR A 289 -6.18 -11.41 -37.67
C THR A 289 -6.81 -10.33 -38.58
N GLY A 290 -5.98 -9.49 -39.19
CA GLY A 290 -6.41 -8.42 -40.09
C GLY A 290 -5.67 -7.12 -39.78
N GLY A 291 -4.55 -6.89 -40.47
CA GLY A 291 -3.84 -5.62 -40.38
C GLY A 291 -4.77 -4.44 -40.72
N LEU A 292 -4.40 -3.24 -40.26
CA LEU A 292 -5.11 -2.01 -40.62
C LEU A 292 -5.21 -1.90 -42.16
N PRO A 293 -6.35 -1.45 -42.72
CA PRO A 293 -6.45 -1.18 -44.15
C PRO A 293 -5.34 -0.25 -44.62
N ARG A 294 -4.83 -0.44 -45.85
CA ARG A 294 -3.83 0.46 -46.44
C ARG A 294 -4.33 1.92 -46.39
N GLY A 295 -3.51 2.82 -45.84
CA GLY A 295 -3.84 4.24 -45.69
C GLY A 295 -4.51 4.61 -44.36
N VAL A 296 -4.72 3.65 -43.45
CA VAL A 296 -5.19 3.90 -42.09
C VAL A 296 -4.00 3.84 -41.14
N GLU A 297 -3.53 5.00 -40.70
CA GLU A 297 -2.59 5.12 -39.58
C GLU A 297 -3.35 5.10 -38.26
N ARG A 298 -2.72 4.54 -37.21
CA ARG A 298 -3.30 4.49 -35.88
C ARG A 298 -2.60 5.47 -34.96
N ASP A 299 -3.40 6.37 -34.38
CA ASP A 299 -2.96 7.26 -33.31
C ASP A 299 -3.18 6.67 -31.90
N ASP A 300 -3.98 5.60 -31.78
CA ASP A 300 -4.23 4.96 -30.50
C ASP A 300 -3.04 4.09 -30.05
N PRO A 301 -2.50 4.29 -28.84
CA PRO A 301 -1.43 3.45 -28.32
C PRO A 301 -1.89 2.00 -28.16
N LEU A 302 -1.04 1.06 -28.56
CA LEU A 302 -1.27 -0.37 -28.32
C LEU A 302 -1.44 -0.65 -26.81
N PRO A 303 -2.22 -1.68 -26.42
CA PRO A 303 -2.30 -2.08 -25.02
C PRO A 303 -0.90 -2.32 -24.46
N LEU A 304 -0.58 -1.66 -23.36
CA LEU A 304 0.70 -1.82 -22.70
C LEU A 304 0.83 -3.25 -22.20
N ARG A 305 1.91 -3.92 -22.61
CA ARG A 305 2.26 -5.23 -22.10
C ARG A 305 3.40 -5.08 -21.11
N PRO A 306 3.34 -5.79 -19.96
CA PRO A 306 4.40 -5.75 -18.99
C PRO A 306 5.67 -6.35 -19.61
N ARG A 307 6.80 -5.69 -19.39
CA ARG A 307 8.11 -6.13 -19.91
C ARG A 307 8.67 -7.34 -19.17
N TRP A 308 8.20 -7.60 -17.96
CA TRP A 308 8.63 -8.70 -17.10
C TRP A 308 7.46 -9.34 -16.37
N THR A 309 7.73 -10.49 -15.75
CA THR A 309 6.74 -11.19 -14.91
C THR A 309 6.46 -10.39 -13.65
N PHE A 310 5.20 -10.36 -13.23
CA PHE A 310 4.79 -9.68 -12.00
C PHE A 310 5.49 -10.27 -10.78
N TRP A 311 5.91 -9.39 -9.86
CA TRP A 311 6.39 -9.78 -8.55
C TRP A 311 5.76 -8.93 -7.45
N PRO A 312 5.16 -9.54 -6.43
CA PRO A 312 4.68 -8.81 -5.26
C PRO A 312 5.81 -8.07 -4.55
N ASP A 313 5.53 -6.87 -4.03
CA ASP A 313 6.51 -6.08 -3.29
C ASP A 313 7.00 -6.84 -2.05
N ARG A 314 8.25 -7.29 -2.09
CA ARG A 314 8.86 -8.12 -1.05
C ARG A 314 8.91 -7.40 0.30
N ARG A 315 9.18 -6.09 0.31
CA ARG A 315 9.34 -5.33 1.55
C ARG A 315 8.00 -5.19 2.26
N LEU A 316 6.94 -4.87 1.53
CA LEU A 316 5.59 -4.82 2.08
C LEU A 316 5.06 -6.20 2.46
N PHE A 317 5.40 -7.24 1.69
CA PHE A 317 5.09 -8.62 2.05
C PHE A 317 5.68 -9.00 3.41
N LEU A 318 6.99 -8.83 3.60
CA LEU A 318 7.65 -9.13 4.88
C LEU A 318 7.15 -8.22 6.01
N TYR A 319 7.00 -6.91 5.74
CA TYR A 319 6.48 -5.95 6.71
C TYR A 319 5.08 -6.32 7.23
N THR A 320 4.21 -6.78 6.32
CA THR A 320 2.83 -7.22 6.63
C THR A 320 2.85 -8.55 7.36
N LEU A 321 3.59 -9.53 6.84
CA LEU A 321 3.67 -10.87 7.41
C LEU A 321 4.21 -10.84 8.85
N ALA A 322 5.24 -10.03 9.13
CA ALA A 322 5.77 -9.83 10.47
C ALA A 322 4.74 -9.23 11.46
N ARG A 323 3.62 -8.68 10.98
CA ARG A 323 2.55 -8.08 11.81
C ARG A 323 1.29 -8.94 11.87
N LEU A 324 1.31 -10.12 11.28
CA LEU A 324 0.25 -11.11 11.41
C LEU A 324 0.65 -12.12 12.49
N PRO A 325 -0.14 -12.31 13.57
CA PRO A 325 0.21 -13.26 14.64
C PRO A 325 0.50 -14.69 14.13
N ALA A 326 -0.15 -15.08 13.02
CA ALA A 326 0.03 -16.36 12.36
C ALA A 326 1.47 -16.63 11.89
N VAL A 327 2.31 -15.61 11.71
CA VAL A 327 3.73 -15.79 11.34
C VAL A 327 4.52 -16.60 12.37
N ARG A 328 4.02 -16.73 13.60
CA ARG A 328 4.62 -17.60 14.63
C ARG A 328 4.45 -19.10 14.35
N GLN A 329 3.56 -19.48 13.43
CA GLN A 329 3.43 -20.87 13.04
C GLN A 329 4.70 -21.32 12.31
N PRO A 330 5.30 -22.48 12.64
CA PRO A 330 6.62 -22.87 12.14
C PRO A 330 6.77 -22.84 10.61
N TRP A 331 5.74 -23.27 9.87
CA TRP A 331 5.77 -23.30 8.41
C TRP A 331 5.78 -21.88 7.79
N LEU A 332 5.00 -20.96 8.36
CA LEU A 332 4.91 -19.58 7.88
C LEU A 332 6.12 -18.76 8.35
N ARG A 333 6.65 -19.08 9.54
CA ARG A 333 7.90 -18.52 10.01
C ARG A 333 9.08 -18.91 9.10
N GLY A 334 9.13 -20.18 8.69
CA GLY A 334 10.12 -20.66 7.73
C GLY A 334 10.08 -19.90 6.41
N ILE A 335 8.88 -19.62 5.89
CA ILE A 335 8.71 -18.76 4.70
C ILE A 335 9.22 -17.34 4.96
N TYR A 336 8.88 -16.73 6.09
CA TYR A 336 9.32 -15.38 6.44
C TYR A 336 10.84 -15.29 6.50
N ASP A 337 11.49 -16.21 7.21
CA ASP A 337 12.95 -16.22 7.37
C ASP A 337 13.64 -16.47 6.02
N GLN A 338 13.16 -17.44 5.23
CA GLN A 338 13.72 -17.73 3.90
C GLN A 338 13.55 -16.55 2.93
N ALA A 339 12.39 -15.90 2.95
CA ALA A 339 12.13 -14.72 2.13
C ALA A 339 12.91 -13.50 2.61
N GLY A 340 13.25 -13.41 3.90
CA GLY A 340 14.11 -12.40 4.52
C GLY A 340 15.58 -12.51 4.10
N ASP A 341 16.05 -13.71 3.83
CA ASP A 341 17.41 -13.98 3.35
C ASP A 341 17.58 -13.64 1.86
N CYS A 342 18.17 -12.48 1.57
CA CYS A 342 18.51 -12.04 0.21
C CYS A 342 19.44 -13.01 -0.56
N PHE A 343 20.09 -13.95 0.11
CA PHE A 343 21.03 -14.91 -0.49
C PHE A 343 20.39 -16.25 -0.88
N THR A 344 19.26 -16.61 -0.27
CA THR A 344 18.71 -17.99 -0.32
C THR A 344 17.39 -18.07 -1.09
N PHE A 345 16.63 -16.98 -1.17
CA PHE A 345 15.39 -16.93 -1.96
C PHE A 345 15.66 -16.42 -3.38
N PRO A 346 15.13 -17.07 -4.43
CA PRO A 346 15.21 -16.55 -5.79
C PRO A 346 14.19 -15.42 -5.99
N PHE A 347 14.37 -14.31 -5.27
CA PHE A 347 14.05 -12.98 -5.80
C PHE A 347 15.24 -12.40 -6.60
N ARG A 348 16.30 -13.21 -6.80
CA ARG A 348 17.38 -12.93 -7.75
C ARG A 348 16.83 -12.94 -9.17
N LEU A 349 16.26 -11.82 -9.57
CA LEU A 349 16.24 -11.24 -10.91
C LEU A 349 15.69 -9.82 -10.73
N PHE A 350 16.56 -8.94 -10.19
CA PHE A 350 16.48 -7.50 -10.41
C PHE A 350 16.81 -7.20 -11.87
#